data_AF-L7M1U2-F1
#
_entry.id   AF-L7M1U2-F1
#
_cell.length_a   1.000
_cell.length_b   1.000
_cell.length_c   1.000
_cell.angle_alpha   90.00
_cell.angle_beta   90.00
_cell.angle_gamma   90.00
#
_symmetry.space_group_name_H-M   'P 1'
#
loop_
_entity.id
_entity.type
_entity.pdbx_description
1 polymer ?
#
loop_
_entity_poly.entity_id
_entity_poly.type
_entity_poly.pdbx_seq_one_letter_code
_entity_poly.pdbx_strand_id
1 'polypeptide(L)'
;MTDKDPQFEEWVAPDKSFRKIIVKAGQIGKRPLHESSCQCNVLSDEEGIVGHGSGIRTKTLVVGDVSSEVELILERCLMTMNSGEVCDVLFTLPLNITVPYIPKAAYLCCETQPAMDFNVSGAQGNASKDSRKEAGDVSLSCGVPAEKTDVTPKNYRVQIELKTFSNVPHVCDMTCADKLQYACGHRDKGSQLFSAKNYRWAFRHFSWSYKYVISLEHDNVPDDVATQLGLDIQGLKLKCLLNLAACQLQNYSYDHAVENCTHALEIDPNNVKGLYRRGTALIQLQEYERAKCDLEQAKSLDPKNPAIDKQLEILKERTCKLNKYFAVAMKKLFE
;
A
#
# COMPACT_ATOMS: atom_id res chain seq x y z
N MET A 1 2.62 7.21 -55.13
CA MET A 1 1.94 7.57 -53.86
C MET A 1 2.01 6.33 -52.99
N THR A 2 3.01 6.24 -52.13
CA THR A 2 3.12 5.17 -51.15
C THR A 2 2.06 5.42 -50.09
N ASP A 3 1.09 4.51 -49.98
CA ASP A 3 0.21 4.38 -48.83
C ASP A 3 1.07 4.46 -47.56
N LYS A 4 0.95 5.57 -46.83
CA LYS A 4 1.38 5.59 -45.45
C LYS A 4 0.24 4.94 -44.69
N ASP A 5 0.43 3.68 -44.28
CA ASP A 5 -0.36 3.09 -43.20
C ASP A 5 -0.58 4.15 -42.11
N PRO A 6 -1.80 4.32 -41.57
CA PRO A 6 -2.03 5.26 -40.49
C PRO A 6 -1.08 4.87 -39.37
N GLN A 7 -0.08 5.72 -39.14
CA GLN A 7 1.01 5.44 -38.24
C GLN A 7 0.45 5.50 -36.83
N PHE A 8 -0.11 4.38 -36.35
CA PHE A 8 -0.65 4.28 -35.01
C PHE A 8 0.48 4.59 -34.03
N GLU A 9 0.31 5.64 -33.24
CA GLU A 9 1.34 6.07 -32.29
C GLU A 9 1.37 5.04 -31.15
N GLU A 10 2.39 4.19 -31.17
CA GLU A 10 2.65 3.19 -30.14
C GLU A 10 3.39 3.83 -28.98
N TRP A 11 2.84 3.69 -27.78
CA TRP A 11 3.45 4.12 -26.54
C TRP A 11 3.69 2.91 -25.63
N VAL A 12 4.93 2.76 -25.16
CA VAL A 12 5.32 1.68 -24.25
C VAL A 12 5.49 2.25 -22.85
N ALA A 13 4.89 1.59 -21.87
CA ALA A 13 5.07 1.97 -20.47
C ALA A 13 6.56 1.87 -20.08
N PRO A 14 7.12 2.85 -19.35
CA PRO A 14 8.52 2.83 -18.91
C PRO A 14 8.92 1.56 -18.14
N ASP A 15 7.99 1.01 -17.37
CA ASP A 15 8.18 -0.24 -16.62
C ASP A 15 7.88 -1.50 -17.46
N LYS A 16 7.58 -1.32 -18.75
CA LYS A 16 7.22 -2.36 -19.72
C LYS A 16 5.99 -3.18 -19.31
N SER A 17 5.16 -2.66 -18.41
CA SER A 17 3.96 -3.38 -17.92
C SER A 17 2.87 -3.50 -19.00
N PHE A 18 2.75 -2.52 -19.89
CA PHE A 18 1.83 -2.57 -21.03
C PHE A 18 2.34 -1.74 -22.20
N ARG A 19 1.77 -2.01 -23.38
CA ARG A 19 1.88 -1.20 -24.59
C ARG A 19 0.52 -0.64 -24.94
N LYS A 20 0.50 0.57 -25.44
CA LYS A 20 -0.70 1.32 -25.81
C LYS A 20 -0.59 1.72 -27.27
N ILE A 21 -1.61 1.42 -28.06
CA ILE A 21 -1.69 1.80 -29.46
C ILE A 21 -2.88 2.75 -29.62
N ILE A 22 -2.63 4.00 -29.97
CA ILE A 22 -3.70 5.00 -30.12
C ILE A 22 -4.44 4.75 -31.44
N VAL A 23 -5.71 4.35 -31.35
CA VAL A 23 -6.59 4.10 -32.51
C VAL A 23 -7.27 5.40 -32.94
N LYS A 24 -7.72 6.21 -31.96
CA LYS A 24 -8.34 7.52 -32.18
C LYS A 24 -7.81 8.50 -31.16
N ALA A 25 -7.22 9.61 -31.63
CA ALA A 25 -6.73 10.66 -30.76
C ALA A 25 -7.89 11.40 -30.04
N GLY A 26 -7.69 11.71 -28.76
CA GLY A 26 -8.61 12.52 -27.96
C GLY A 26 -8.28 14.02 -27.99
N GLN A 27 -8.95 14.78 -27.12
CA GLN A 27 -8.71 16.22 -26.96
C GLN A 27 -7.40 16.48 -26.20
N ILE A 28 -6.40 17.01 -26.90
CA ILE A 28 -5.05 17.28 -26.37
C ILE A 28 -5.14 18.12 -25.07
N GLY A 29 -4.39 17.69 -24.05
CA GLY A 29 -4.24 18.42 -22.78
C GLY A 29 -5.30 18.13 -21.72
N LYS A 30 -6.34 17.35 -22.03
CA LYS A 30 -7.33 16.89 -21.05
C LYS A 30 -7.03 15.46 -20.61
N ARG A 31 -6.15 15.30 -19.62
CA ARG A 31 -5.79 14.00 -19.05
C ARG A 31 -6.26 13.87 -17.60
N PRO A 32 -6.67 12.66 -17.17
CA PRO A 32 -7.00 12.40 -15.77
C PRO A 32 -5.80 12.60 -14.85
N LEU A 33 -6.05 13.18 -13.67
CA LEU A 33 -5.08 13.24 -12.57
C LEU A 33 -5.20 12.01 -11.66
N HIS A 34 -4.25 11.84 -10.74
CA HIS A 34 -4.42 10.85 -9.65
C HIS A 34 -5.74 11.11 -8.90
N GLU A 35 -6.40 10.04 -8.44
CA GLU A 35 -7.68 10.07 -7.74
C GLU A 35 -8.89 10.50 -8.60
N SER A 36 -8.70 10.79 -9.89
CA SER A 36 -9.80 11.15 -10.79
C SER A 36 -10.73 9.97 -11.06
N SER A 37 -12.04 10.24 -11.04
CA SER A 37 -13.04 9.27 -11.48
C SER A 37 -13.14 9.32 -13.00
N CYS A 38 -12.75 8.23 -13.66
CA CYS A 38 -12.73 8.10 -15.11
C CYS A 38 -13.88 7.19 -15.57
N GLN A 39 -14.71 7.68 -16.48
CA GLN A 39 -15.66 6.86 -17.21
C GLN A 39 -14.98 6.36 -18.49
N CYS A 40 -14.71 5.07 -18.53
CA CYS A 40 -14.15 4.42 -19.71
C CYS A 40 -15.13 3.41 -20.29
N ASN A 41 -15.24 3.32 -21.61
CA ASN A 41 -15.87 2.19 -22.25
C ASN A 41 -14.83 1.11 -22.52
N VAL A 42 -15.17 -0.14 -22.24
CA VAL A 42 -14.45 -1.29 -22.80
C VAL A 42 -15.16 -1.64 -24.11
N LEU A 43 -14.47 -1.48 -25.23
CA LEU A 43 -15.00 -1.70 -26.57
C LEU A 43 -14.78 -3.15 -27.02
N SER A 44 -13.61 -3.71 -26.71
CA SER A 44 -13.29 -5.11 -26.95
C SER A 44 -12.42 -5.67 -25.82
N ASP A 45 -12.67 -6.94 -25.49
CA ASP A 45 -11.92 -7.72 -24.51
C ASP A 45 -11.83 -9.14 -25.07
N GLU A 46 -10.72 -9.46 -25.73
CA GLU A 46 -10.55 -10.72 -26.49
C GLU A 46 -10.66 -11.97 -25.60
N GLU A 47 -10.36 -11.84 -24.31
CA GLU A 47 -10.27 -12.95 -23.37
C GLU A 47 -11.22 -12.82 -22.18
N GLY A 48 -12.11 -11.81 -22.21
CA GLY A 48 -13.04 -11.52 -21.11
C GLY A 48 -12.35 -11.23 -19.79
N ILE A 49 -11.11 -10.72 -19.79
CA ILE A 49 -10.29 -10.56 -18.58
C ILE A 49 -10.74 -9.40 -17.69
N VAL A 50 -11.34 -8.37 -18.29
CA VAL A 50 -12.02 -7.31 -17.54
C VAL A 50 -13.38 -7.84 -17.02
N GLY A 51 -13.77 -9.06 -17.40
CA GLY A 51 -14.84 -9.89 -16.82
C GLY A 51 -16.15 -9.88 -17.60
N HIS A 52 -16.17 -9.36 -18.83
CA HIS A 52 -17.42 -8.89 -19.44
C HIS A 52 -17.50 -9.34 -20.90
N GLY A 53 -18.47 -10.22 -21.20
CA GLY A 53 -18.71 -10.78 -22.53
C GLY A 53 -19.04 -9.73 -23.62
N SER A 54 -19.17 -10.19 -24.87
CA SER A 54 -19.27 -9.38 -26.09
C SER A 54 -20.22 -8.16 -25.96
N GLY A 55 -19.67 -6.94 -26.02
CA GLY A 55 -20.44 -5.69 -26.12
C GLY A 55 -19.74 -4.48 -25.50
N ILE A 56 -20.10 -3.28 -25.96
CA ILE A 56 -19.59 -2.00 -25.39
C ILE A 56 -20.23 -1.78 -24.02
N ARG A 57 -19.43 -1.67 -22.96
CA ARG A 57 -19.90 -1.33 -21.60
C ARG A 57 -19.11 -0.18 -21.00
N THR A 58 -19.82 0.76 -20.37
CA THR A 58 -19.21 1.86 -19.62
C THR A 58 -18.83 1.35 -18.22
N LYS A 59 -17.55 1.41 -17.86
CA LYS A 59 -17.01 1.15 -16.52
C LYS A 59 -16.51 2.47 -15.92
N THR A 60 -16.84 2.70 -14.65
CA THR A 60 -16.25 3.80 -13.89
C THR A 60 -15.05 3.27 -13.12
N LEU A 61 -13.86 3.75 -13.48
CA LEU A 61 -12.61 3.44 -12.80
C LEU A 61 -12.13 4.69 -12.06
N VAL A 62 -11.94 4.59 -10.76
CA VAL A 62 -11.33 5.67 -9.98
C VAL A 62 -9.82 5.44 -9.97
N VAL A 63 -9.07 6.41 -10.49
CA VAL A 63 -7.61 6.30 -10.62
C VAL A 63 -7.01 6.13 -9.22
N GLY A 64 -6.48 4.94 -8.95
CA GLY A 64 -5.83 4.54 -7.71
C GLY A 64 -6.71 3.81 -6.70
N ASP A 65 -7.99 3.62 -7.02
CA ASP A 65 -8.89 2.64 -6.39
C ASP A 65 -8.78 1.29 -7.11
N VAL A 66 -7.64 0.62 -6.95
CA VAL A 66 -7.30 -0.58 -7.71
C VAL A 66 -7.34 -1.83 -6.85
N SER A 67 -8.06 -2.84 -7.34
CA SER A 67 -8.25 -4.12 -6.66
C SER A 67 -7.62 -5.32 -7.39
N SER A 68 -7.10 -5.10 -8.60
CA SER A 68 -6.51 -6.16 -9.46
C SER A 68 -5.37 -5.65 -10.34
N GLU A 69 -4.53 -6.56 -10.84
CA GLU A 69 -3.43 -6.22 -11.76
C GLU A 69 -3.94 -5.62 -13.07
N VAL A 70 -5.07 -6.10 -13.56
CA VAL A 70 -5.73 -5.57 -14.76
C VAL A 70 -6.17 -4.13 -14.53
N GLU A 71 -6.81 -3.85 -13.39
CA GLU A 71 -7.20 -2.48 -13.03
C GLU A 71 -6.00 -1.55 -12.84
N LEU A 72 -4.85 -2.06 -12.39
CA LEU A 72 -3.62 -1.28 -12.31
C LEU A 72 -3.11 -0.86 -13.69
N ILE A 73 -3.14 -1.78 -14.67
CA ILE A 73 -2.75 -1.50 -16.05
C ILE A 73 -3.72 -0.50 -16.67
N LEU A 74 -5.02 -0.70 -16.48
CA LEU A 74 -6.06 0.20 -16.97
C LEU A 74 -5.92 1.60 -16.34
N GLU A 75 -5.72 1.71 -15.02
CA GLU A 75 -5.43 2.98 -14.33
C GLU A 75 -4.26 3.71 -15.00
N ARG A 76 -3.12 3.02 -15.16
CA ARG A 76 -1.91 3.62 -15.75
C ARG A 76 -2.14 4.04 -17.19
N CYS A 77 -2.89 3.25 -17.96
CA CYS A 77 -3.25 3.61 -19.32
C CYS A 77 -4.11 4.87 -19.34
N LEU A 78 -5.16 4.94 -18.52
CA LEU A 78 -6.07 6.09 -18.43
C LEU A 78 -5.34 7.40 -18.10
N MET A 79 -4.33 7.35 -17.21
CA MET A 79 -3.51 8.53 -16.90
C MET A 79 -2.70 9.07 -18.11
N THR A 80 -2.50 8.25 -19.14
CA THR A 80 -1.82 8.66 -20.39
C THR A 80 -2.79 9.04 -21.49
N MET A 81 -4.09 8.76 -21.33
CA MET A 81 -5.12 9.01 -22.33
C MET A 81 -5.65 10.43 -22.24
N ASN A 82 -5.99 11.00 -23.38
CA ASN A 82 -6.75 12.22 -23.47
C ASN A 82 -8.26 11.93 -23.47
N SER A 83 -9.08 12.90 -23.04
CA SER A 83 -10.54 12.78 -23.11
C SER A 83 -11.02 12.52 -24.55
N GLY A 84 -11.85 11.50 -24.75
CA GLY A 84 -12.34 11.03 -26.05
C GLY A 84 -11.37 10.14 -26.82
N GLU A 85 -10.21 9.79 -26.25
CA GLU A 85 -9.22 8.92 -26.89
C GLU A 85 -9.65 7.46 -26.86
N VAL A 86 -9.40 6.74 -27.95
CA VAL A 86 -9.57 5.29 -28.05
C VAL A 86 -8.20 4.66 -28.27
N CYS A 87 -7.85 3.68 -27.44
CA CYS A 87 -6.59 2.96 -27.57
C CYS A 87 -6.74 1.47 -27.30
N ASP A 88 -5.87 0.69 -27.94
CA ASP A 88 -5.68 -0.71 -27.61
C ASP A 88 -4.59 -0.82 -26.55
N VAL A 89 -4.87 -1.55 -25.48
CA VAL A 89 -3.96 -1.84 -24.37
C VAL A 89 -3.54 -3.29 -24.47
N LEU A 90 -2.24 -3.50 -24.68
CA LEU A 90 -1.63 -4.82 -24.81
C LEU A 90 -0.75 -5.09 -23.59
N PHE A 91 -0.99 -6.18 -22.89
CA PHE A 91 -0.24 -6.54 -21.69
C PHE A 91 -0.15 -8.05 -21.51
N THR A 92 0.77 -8.48 -20.66
CA THR A 92 1.02 -9.89 -20.35
C THR A 92 0.84 -10.12 -18.86
N LEU A 93 0.11 -11.18 -18.49
CA LEU A 93 -0.04 -11.60 -17.09
C LEU A 93 0.59 -12.98 -16.86
N PRO A 94 1.13 -13.26 -15.65
CA PRO A 94 1.24 -12.34 -14.51
C PRO A 94 2.22 -11.18 -14.77
N LEU A 95 1.97 -10.02 -14.16
CA LEU A 95 2.82 -8.84 -14.35
C LEU A 95 4.22 -9.08 -13.76
N ASN A 96 5.24 -9.10 -14.61
CA ASN A 96 6.64 -9.17 -14.17
C ASN A 96 7.18 -7.76 -13.93
N ILE A 97 6.60 -7.04 -12.96
CA ILE A 97 7.02 -5.67 -12.62
C ILE A 97 8.21 -5.74 -11.67
N THR A 98 9.40 -5.42 -12.17
CA THR A 98 10.63 -5.32 -11.37
C THR A 98 10.81 -3.95 -10.72
N VAL A 99 10.08 -2.92 -11.17
CA VAL A 99 10.20 -1.54 -10.67
C VAL A 99 8.80 -0.93 -10.51
N PRO A 100 8.42 -0.38 -9.34
CA PRO A 100 7.14 0.31 -9.21
C PRO A 100 7.10 1.52 -10.16
N TYR A 101 6.13 1.53 -11.08
CA TYR A 101 5.89 2.66 -11.98
C TYR A 101 5.57 3.93 -11.18
N ILE A 102 6.48 4.90 -11.27
CA ILE A 102 6.27 6.28 -10.83
C ILE A 102 5.87 7.07 -12.09
N PRO A 103 4.63 7.59 -12.19
CA PRO A 103 4.22 8.38 -13.35
C PRO A 103 5.14 9.57 -13.57
N LYS A 104 5.48 9.86 -14.83
CA LYS A 104 6.38 10.98 -15.21
C LYS A 104 5.99 12.34 -14.59
N ALA A 105 4.71 12.54 -14.26
CA ALA A 105 4.22 13.74 -13.58
C ALA A 105 4.85 13.95 -12.18
N ALA A 106 5.29 12.89 -11.51
CA ALA A 106 5.97 12.99 -10.21
C ALA A 106 7.43 13.46 -10.31
N TYR A 107 8.05 13.38 -11.49
CA TYR A 107 9.43 13.86 -11.70
C TYR A 107 9.52 15.37 -11.90
N LEU A 108 8.39 16.05 -12.15
CA LEU A 108 8.37 17.50 -12.32
C LEU A 108 8.48 18.28 -11.00
N CYS A 109 8.41 17.60 -9.84
CA CYS A 109 8.55 18.22 -8.52
C CYS A 109 9.86 17.88 -7.78
N CYS A 110 10.75 17.05 -8.35
CA CYS A 110 11.95 16.55 -7.66
C CYS A 110 13.27 16.92 -8.37
N GLU A 111 13.32 18.04 -9.07
CA GLU A 111 14.60 18.68 -9.38
C GLU A 111 14.90 19.71 -8.30
N THR A 112 15.44 19.24 -7.17
CA THR A 112 16.39 19.89 -6.24
C THR A 112 16.17 19.37 -4.82
N GLN A 113 16.99 18.41 -4.39
CA GLN A 113 17.98 18.64 -3.32
C GLN A 113 18.77 17.35 -3.01
N PRO A 114 20.08 17.47 -2.74
CA PRO A 114 20.97 16.34 -2.49
C PRO A 114 20.81 15.77 -1.07
N ALA A 115 21.20 14.51 -0.94
CA ALA A 115 21.19 13.70 0.27
C ALA A 115 21.67 14.45 1.53
N MET A 116 20.87 14.40 2.60
CA MET A 116 21.32 14.72 3.95
C MET A 116 21.23 13.47 4.83
N ASP A 117 22.40 12.99 5.26
CA ASP A 117 22.59 12.03 6.33
C ASP A 117 22.06 12.64 7.64
N PHE A 118 21.12 11.97 8.32
CA PHE A 118 20.67 12.37 9.65
C PHE A 118 21.02 11.34 10.71
N ASN A 119 21.94 11.79 11.57
CA ASN A 119 22.47 11.14 12.75
C ASN A 119 21.46 11.30 13.92
N VAL A 120 21.21 10.22 14.66
CA VAL A 120 20.23 10.19 15.75
C VAL A 120 20.87 10.59 17.08
N SER A 121 20.30 11.57 17.77
CA SER A 121 20.50 11.80 19.21
C SER A 121 19.18 12.28 19.83
N GLY A 122 18.68 11.54 20.82
CA GLY A 122 17.29 11.65 21.30
C GLY A 122 17.05 12.45 22.58
N ALA A 123 15.85 12.29 23.13
CA ALA A 123 15.37 12.61 24.49
C ALA A 123 13.88 12.20 24.54
N GLN A 124 13.43 11.23 25.34
CA GLN A 124 13.03 11.27 26.76
C GLN A 124 11.80 12.14 27.13
N GLY A 125 10.77 11.46 27.67
CA GLY A 125 9.71 11.97 28.55
C GLY A 125 8.40 12.34 27.84
N ASN A 126 7.18 12.11 28.34
CA ASN A 126 6.68 11.46 29.56
C ASN A 126 5.19 11.11 29.30
N ALA A 127 4.71 10.02 29.91
CA ALA A 127 3.41 9.44 29.67
C ALA A 127 2.26 10.06 30.51
N SER A 128 1.07 10.12 29.93
CA SER A 128 -0.21 10.24 30.66
C SER A 128 -1.26 9.36 29.99
N LYS A 129 -1.84 8.47 30.80
CA LYS A 129 -2.77 7.41 30.45
C LYS A 129 -4.16 7.97 30.18
N ASP A 130 -4.84 7.51 29.13
CA ASP A 130 -6.27 7.22 29.26
C ASP A 130 -6.74 6.15 28.27
N SER A 131 -7.51 5.21 28.78
CA SER A 131 -7.80 3.92 28.15
C SER A 131 -9.29 3.80 27.85
N ARG A 132 -9.65 3.55 26.58
CA ARG A 132 -10.90 2.84 26.24
C ARG A 132 -10.70 1.88 25.08
N LYS A 133 -11.06 0.62 25.36
CA LYS A 133 -11.10 -0.53 24.45
C LYS A 133 -12.13 -0.28 23.35
N GLU A 134 -11.85 -0.69 22.12
CA GLU A 134 -12.86 -1.32 21.27
C GLU A 134 -12.29 -2.10 20.07
N ALA A 135 -12.81 -3.32 19.98
CA ALA A 135 -13.04 -4.26 18.88
C ALA A 135 -12.14 -4.33 17.62
N GLY A 136 -11.75 -5.56 17.30
CA GLY A 136 -11.25 -5.99 16.00
C GLY A 136 -10.09 -6.97 16.13
N ASP A 137 -10.35 -8.15 16.69
CA ASP A 137 -9.42 -9.27 16.72
C ASP A 137 -9.33 -9.89 15.32
N VAL A 138 -8.14 -9.82 14.73
CA VAL A 138 -7.78 -10.63 13.57
C VAL A 138 -6.47 -11.32 13.92
N SER A 139 -6.57 -12.63 14.18
CA SER A 139 -5.45 -13.51 14.47
C SER A 139 -4.52 -13.57 13.25
N LEU A 140 -3.31 -13.01 13.42
CA LEU A 140 -2.26 -13.04 12.40
C LEU A 140 -1.56 -14.42 12.46
N SER A 141 -1.99 -15.35 11.62
CA SER A 141 -1.14 -16.50 11.26
C SER A 141 -0.15 -16.03 10.18
N CYS A 142 1.15 -16.26 10.40
CA CYS A 142 2.15 -16.16 9.34
C CYS A 142 1.86 -17.27 8.33
N GLY A 143 1.37 -16.92 7.15
CA GLY A 143 1.27 -17.84 6.02
C GLY A 143 2.67 -18.18 5.50
N VAL A 144 2.86 -19.44 5.13
CA VAL A 144 4.01 -19.91 4.33
C VAL A 144 3.93 -19.23 2.95
N PRO A 145 5.07 -18.92 2.27
CA PRO A 145 5.04 -18.32 0.94
C PRO A 145 4.16 -19.15 0.01
N ALA A 146 3.22 -18.46 -0.66
CA ALA A 146 2.37 -19.08 -1.68
C ALA A 146 3.28 -19.76 -2.72
N GLU A 147 3.05 -21.05 -2.94
CA GLU A 147 3.66 -21.81 -4.03
C GLU A 147 3.53 -21.00 -5.32
N LYS A 148 4.65 -20.72 -5.98
CA LYS A 148 4.67 -20.15 -7.32
C LYS A 148 4.02 -21.18 -8.23
N THR A 149 2.73 -21.01 -8.51
CA THR A 149 2.07 -21.75 -9.57
C THR A 149 2.77 -21.38 -10.88
N ASP A 150 3.14 -22.40 -11.65
CA ASP A 150 3.81 -22.26 -12.93
C ASP A 150 2.78 -21.73 -13.95
N VAL A 151 2.49 -20.42 -13.88
CA VAL A 151 1.51 -19.77 -14.73
C VAL A 151 2.20 -19.36 -16.02
N THR A 152 1.85 -20.03 -17.11
CA THR A 152 2.31 -19.64 -18.45
C THR A 152 1.87 -18.21 -18.76
N PRO A 153 2.78 -17.33 -19.20
CA PRO A 153 2.43 -15.94 -19.47
C PRO A 153 1.45 -15.86 -20.64
N LYS A 154 0.31 -15.21 -20.42
CA LYS A 154 -0.73 -15.02 -21.45
C LYS A 154 -0.79 -13.54 -21.85
N ASN A 155 -0.90 -13.30 -23.14
CA ASN A 155 -1.05 -11.96 -23.71
C ASN A 155 -2.53 -11.59 -23.82
N TYR A 156 -2.83 -10.33 -23.50
CA TYR A 156 -4.16 -9.77 -23.51
C TYR A 156 -4.17 -8.50 -24.35
N ARG A 157 -5.26 -8.29 -25.08
CA ARG A 157 -5.55 -7.05 -25.81
C ARG A 157 -6.95 -6.58 -25.42
N VAL A 158 -7.02 -5.34 -24.93
CA VAL A 158 -8.26 -4.70 -24.52
C VAL A 158 -8.35 -3.34 -25.19
N GLN A 159 -9.44 -3.07 -25.91
CA GLN A 159 -9.68 -1.76 -26.48
C GLN A 159 -10.53 -0.93 -25.52
N ILE A 160 -10.04 0.25 -25.15
CA ILE A 160 -10.71 1.16 -24.23
C ILE A 160 -10.88 2.55 -24.84
N GLU A 161 -11.98 3.19 -24.48
CA GLU A 161 -12.28 4.59 -24.80
C GLU A 161 -12.41 5.37 -23.49
N LEU A 162 -11.67 6.46 -23.34
CA LEU A 162 -11.87 7.40 -22.23
C LEU A 162 -12.97 8.39 -22.63
N LYS A 163 -14.18 8.26 -22.07
CA LYS A 163 -15.29 9.18 -22.39
C LYS A 163 -15.11 10.52 -21.71
N THR A 164 -15.13 10.51 -20.38
CA THR A 164 -15.09 11.68 -19.53
C THR A 164 -14.40 11.31 -18.23
N PHE A 165 -13.86 12.31 -17.54
CA PHE A 165 -13.33 12.14 -16.20
C PHE A 165 -13.67 13.37 -15.35
N SER A 166 -13.80 13.16 -14.05
CA SER A 166 -13.91 14.22 -13.05
C SER A 166 -12.67 14.18 -12.16
N ASN A 167 -11.93 15.29 -12.15
CA ASN A 167 -10.79 15.45 -11.25
C ASN A 167 -11.28 15.73 -9.84
N VAL A 168 -10.68 15.05 -8.86
CA VAL A 168 -10.78 15.44 -7.45
C VAL A 168 -9.83 16.62 -7.24
N PRO A 169 -10.20 17.63 -6.42
CA PRO A 169 -9.28 18.70 -6.05
C PRO A 169 -7.95 18.13 -5.54
N HIS A 170 -6.85 18.85 -5.77
CA HIS A 170 -5.57 18.43 -5.22
C HIS A 170 -5.66 18.43 -3.69
N VAL A 171 -4.90 17.55 -3.02
CA VAL A 171 -4.96 17.40 -1.55
C VAL A 171 -4.81 18.73 -0.82
N CYS A 172 -4.02 19.67 -1.32
CA CYS A 172 -3.85 21.00 -0.72
C CYS A 172 -5.12 21.88 -0.77
N ASP A 173 -6.00 21.66 -1.75
CA ASP A 173 -7.20 22.46 -1.99
C ASP A 173 -8.46 21.86 -1.33
N MET A 174 -8.32 20.68 -0.72
CA MET A 174 -9.43 19.95 -0.10
C MET A 174 -9.74 20.48 1.30
N THR A 175 -11.02 20.45 1.70
CA THR A 175 -11.41 20.78 3.07
C THR A 175 -10.96 19.68 4.04
N CYS A 176 -10.78 20.02 5.32
CA CYS A 176 -10.41 19.03 6.34
C CYS A 176 -11.47 17.91 6.48
N ALA A 177 -12.76 18.26 6.30
CA ALA A 177 -13.86 17.29 6.30
C ALA A 177 -13.76 16.30 5.13
N ASP A 178 -13.46 16.80 3.93
CA ASP A 178 -13.26 15.93 2.76
C ASP A 178 -12.06 15.01 2.98
N LYS A 179 -10.91 15.56 3.37
CA LYS A 179 -9.69 14.79 3.65
C LYS A 179 -9.96 13.66 4.65
N LEU A 180 -10.70 13.94 5.72
CA LEU A 180 -11.09 12.92 6.70
C LEU A 180 -11.99 11.84 6.09
N GLN A 181 -12.97 12.24 5.29
CA GLN A 181 -13.87 11.30 4.61
C GLN A 181 -13.09 10.38 3.66
N TYR A 182 -12.16 10.91 2.87
CA TYR A 182 -11.29 10.11 2.00
C TYR A 182 -10.36 9.20 2.81
N ALA A 183 -9.75 9.71 3.89
CA ALA A 183 -8.90 8.92 4.78
C ALA A 183 -9.67 7.71 5.36
N CYS A 184 -10.87 7.93 5.88
CA CYS A 184 -11.73 6.87 6.41
C CYS A 184 -12.18 5.89 5.32
N GLY A 185 -12.61 6.41 4.15
CA GLY A 185 -13.02 5.57 3.03
C GLY A 185 -11.92 4.62 2.55
N HIS A 186 -10.67 5.10 2.45
CA HIS A 186 -9.54 4.25 2.08
C HIS A 186 -9.15 3.26 3.18
N ARG A 187 -9.22 3.65 4.46
CA ARG A 187 -9.00 2.73 5.58
C ARG A 187 -10.00 1.57 5.55
N ASP A 188 -11.27 1.87 5.32
CA ASP A 188 -12.34 0.87 5.35
C ASP A 188 -12.23 -0.09 4.16
N LYS A 189 -11.96 0.44 2.96
CA LYS A 189 -11.63 -0.38 1.77
C LYS A 189 -10.39 -1.25 1.99
N GLY A 190 -9.33 -0.69 2.56
CA GLY A 190 -8.12 -1.42 2.91
C GLY A 190 -8.41 -2.57 3.88
N SER A 191 -9.29 -2.35 4.85
CA SER A 191 -9.70 -3.38 5.83
C SER A 191 -10.52 -4.51 5.18
N GLN A 192 -11.39 -4.18 4.22
CA GLN A 192 -12.12 -5.17 3.43
C GLN A 192 -11.16 -6.04 2.60
N LEU A 193 -10.21 -5.42 1.90
CA LEU A 193 -9.20 -6.12 1.11
C LEU A 193 -8.24 -6.95 1.96
N PHE A 194 -7.88 -6.45 3.15
CA PHE A 194 -7.07 -7.19 4.10
C PHE A 194 -7.79 -8.46 4.58
N SER A 195 -9.09 -8.36 4.85
CA SER A 195 -9.94 -9.50 5.22
C SER A 195 -10.05 -10.52 4.08
N ALA A 196 -10.05 -10.03 2.83
CA ALA A 196 -9.97 -10.86 1.62
C ALA A 196 -8.57 -11.44 1.33
N LYS A 197 -7.58 -11.24 2.22
CA LYS A 197 -6.17 -11.64 2.08
C LYS A 197 -5.42 -11.02 0.90
N ASN A 198 -5.96 -9.95 0.32
CA ASN A 198 -5.34 -9.18 -0.75
C ASN A 198 -4.42 -8.09 -0.17
N TYR A 199 -3.33 -8.53 0.47
CA TYR A 199 -2.45 -7.64 1.25
C TYR A 199 -1.77 -6.55 0.43
N ARG A 200 -1.43 -6.83 -0.83
CA ARG A 200 -0.81 -5.87 -1.75
C ARG A 200 -1.73 -4.66 -2.02
N TRP A 201 -3.00 -4.91 -2.30
CA TRP A 201 -3.98 -3.85 -2.56
C TRP A 201 -4.40 -3.15 -1.26
N ALA A 202 -4.56 -3.91 -0.17
CA ALA A 202 -4.80 -3.35 1.15
C ALA A 202 -3.70 -2.34 1.54
N PHE A 203 -2.42 -2.69 1.32
CA PHE A 203 -1.28 -1.79 1.56
C PHE A 203 -1.39 -0.47 0.79
N ARG A 204 -1.77 -0.52 -0.50
CA ARG A 204 -1.96 0.68 -1.33
C ARG A 204 -3.02 1.61 -0.73
N HIS A 205 -4.16 1.07 -0.32
CA HIS A 205 -5.23 1.86 0.29
C HIS A 205 -4.86 2.41 1.67
N PHE A 206 -4.18 1.64 2.51
CA PHE A 206 -3.70 2.16 3.79
C PHE A 206 -2.65 3.27 3.59
N SER A 207 -1.81 3.16 2.56
CA SER A 207 -0.83 4.21 2.22
C SER A 207 -1.52 5.52 1.81
N TRP A 208 -2.61 5.42 1.05
CA TRP A 208 -3.44 6.57 0.71
C TRP A 208 -4.15 7.17 1.90
N SER A 209 -4.75 6.34 2.75
CA SER A 209 -5.34 6.80 4.01
C SER A 209 -4.31 7.55 4.85
N TYR A 210 -3.09 7.01 4.97
CA TYR A 210 -1.98 7.65 5.67
C TYR A 210 -1.54 8.98 5.05
N LYS A 211 -1.48 9.09 3.71
CA LYS A 211 -1.21 10.34 2.99
C LYS A 211 -2.18 11.46 3.39
N TYR A 212 -3.48 11.18 3.43
CA TYR A 212 -4.48 12.18 3.86
C TYR A 212 -4.33 12.55 5.34
N VAL A 213 -4.01 11.58 6.20
CA VAL A 213 -3.77 11.82 7.63
C VAL A 213 -2.57 12.74 7.84
N ILE A 214 -1.45 12.51 7.15
CA ILE A 214 -0.28 13.41 7.21
C ILE A 214 -0.66 14.81 6.72
N SER A 215 -1.43 14.90 5.63
CA SER A 215 -1.89 16.20 5.14
C SER A 215 -2.74 16.94 6.19
N LEU A 216 -3.62 16.23 6.88
CA LEU A 216 -4.43 16.79 7.97
C LEU A 216 -3.59 17.26 9.16
N GLU A 217 -2.49 16.57 9.48
CA GLU A 217 -1.56 17.01 10.53
C GLU A 217 -0.90 18.35 10.17
N HIS A 218 -0.53 18.54 8.90
CA HIS A 218 0.11 19.78 8.43
C HIS A 218 -0.84 20.97 8.32
N ASP A 219 -2.14 20.74 8.11
CA ASP A 219 -3.13 21.80 8.02
C ASP A 219 -3.33 22.57 9.34
N ASN A 220 -2.80 22.08 10.47
CA ASN A 220 -2.95 22.66 11.81
C ASN A 220 -4.40 23.04 12.12
N VAL A 221 -5.31 22.07 11.94
CA VAL A 221 -6.75 22.25 12.11
C VAL A 221 -7.03 22.82 13.51
N PRO A 222 -7.75 23.96 13.65
CA PRO A 222 -8.09 24.50 14.95
C PRO A 222 -8.87 23.49 15.81
N ASP A 223 -8.57 23.46 17.11
CA ASP A 223 -9.16 22.50 18.07
C ASP A 223 -10.70 22.52 18.07
N ASP A 224 -11.32 23.68 17.81
CA ASP A 224 -12.77 23.83 17.71
C ASP A 224 -13.36 23.02 16.54
N VAL A 225 -12.70 23.06 15.38
CA VAL A 225 -13.11 22.34 14.17
C VAL A 225 -12.83 20.84 14.33
N ALA A 226 -11.71 20.49 14.96
CA ALA A 226 -11.38 19.10 15.27
C ALA A 226 -12.43 18.46 16.20
N THR A 227 -12.84 19.20 17.23
CA THR A 227 -13.85 18.74 18.20
C THR A 227 -15.24 18.61 17.55
N GLN A 228 -15.63 19.58 16.71
CA GLN A 228 -16.92 19.55 16.02
C GLN A 228 -17.04 18.37 15.04
N LEU A 229 -15.94 17.98 14.38
CA LEU A 229 -15.89 16.85 13.45
C LEU A 229 -15.58 15.52 14.13
N GLY A 230 -15.33 15.50 15.44
CA GLY A 230 -14.89 14.29 16.16
C GLY A 230 -13.56 13.73 15.61
N LEU A 231 -12.68 14.63 15.15
CA LEU A 231 -11.41 14.31 14.52
C LEU A 231 -10.38 13.84 15.55
N ASP A 232 -10.21 12.51 15.64
CA ASP A 232 -9.05 11.91 16.30
C ASP A 232 -7.97 11.62 15.25
N ILE A 233 -7.17 12.64 14.90
CA ILE A 233 -6.11 12.54 13.90
C ILE A 233 -5.04 11.53 14.34
N GLN A 234 -4.62 11.59 15.61
CA GLN A 234 -3.58 10.70 16.14
C GLN A 234 -4.06 9.25 16.25
N GLY A 235 -5.29 9.01 16.68
CA GLY A 235 -5.85 7.66 16.69
C GLY A 235 -6.11 7.11 15.29
N LEU A 236 -6.47 7.95 14.31
CA LEU A 236 -6.55 7.54 12.92
C LEU A 236 -5.17 7.21 12.35
N LYS A 237 -4.15 8.03 12.64
CA LYS A 237 -2.75 7.79 12.28
C LYS A 237 -2.24 6.47 12.84
N LEU A 238 -2.46 6.24 14.14
CA LEU A 238 -2.13 5.00 14.83
C LEU A 238 -2.76 3.79 14.12
N LYS A 239 -4.05 3.85 13.80
CA LYS A 239 -4.76 2.78 13.08
C LYS A 239 -4.14 2.53 11.70
N CYS A 240 -3.82 3.57 10.94
CA CYS A 240 -3.21 3.46 9.62
C CYS A 240 -1.81 2.83 9.68
N LEU A 241 -0.94 3.29 10.58
CA LEU A 241 0.41 2.74 10.78
C LEU A 241 0.38 1.27 11.18
N LEU A 242 -0.50 0.91 12.12
CA LEU A 242 -0.70 -0.48 12.52
C LEU A 242 -1.14 -1.33 11.32
N ASN A 243 -2.11 -0.87 10.54
CA ASN A 243 -2.61 -1.61 9.38
C ASN A 243 -1.57 -1.76 8.26
N LEU A 244 -0.74 -0.72 8.03
CA LEU A 244 0.41 -0.79 7.13
C LEU A 244 1.41 -1.86 7.58
N ALA A 245 1.80 -1.84 8.86
CA ALA A 245 2.69 -2.84 9.43
C ALA A 245 2.12 -4.27 9.33
N ALA A 246 0.81 -4.45 9.49
CA ALA A 246 0.15 -5.74 9.29
C ALA A 246 0.27 -6.24 7.85
N CYS A 247 0.10 -5.36 6.86
CA CYS A 247 0.26 -5.73 5.45
C CYS A 247 1.71 -6.07 5.12
N GLN A 248 2.67 -5.31 5.66
CA GLN A 248 4.10 -5.51 5.44
C GLN A 248 4.61 -6.81 6.06
N LEU A 249 4.11 -7.19 7.24
CA LEU A 249 4.37 -8.49 7.84
C LEU A 249 3.94 -9.66 6.93
N GLN A 250 2.78 -9.54 6.28
CA GLN A 250 2.29 -10.55 5.35
C GLN A 250 3.06 -10.56 4.02
N ASN A 251 3.63 -9.42 3.62
CA ASN A 251 4.46 -9.27 2.42
C ASN A 251 5.97 -9.46 2.68
N TYR A 252 6.37 -10.04 3.82
CA TYR A 252 7.78 -10.30 4.18
C TYR A 252 8.68 -9.04 4.24
N SER A 253 8.08 -7.85 4.32
CA SER A 253 8.78 -6.56 4.36
C SER A 253 9.01 -6.16 5.83
N TYR A 254 9.87 -6.89 6.52
CA TYR A 254 9.99 -6.81 7.98
C TYR A 254 10.58 -5.49 8.49
N ASP A 255 11.57 -4.92 7.80
CA ASP A 255 12.19 -3.65 8.20
C ASP A 255 11.17 -2.51 8.25
N HIS A 256 10.43 -2.33 7.16
CA HIS A 256 9.38 -1.32 7.08
C HIS A 256 8.23 -1.57 8.07
N ALA A 257 7.95 -2.83 8.42
CA ALA A 257 6.99 -3.15 9.46
C ALA A 257 7.48 -2.71 10.85
N VAL A 258 8.78 -2.86 11.14
CA VAL A 258 9.39 -2.35 12.38
C VAL A 258 9.31 -0.83 12.45
N GLU A 259 9.60 -0.13 11.36
CA GLU A 259 9.50 1.34 11.28
C GLU A 259 8.08 1.84 11.55
N ASN A 260 7.09 1.30 10.82
CA ASN A 260 5.69 1.68 11.01
C ASN A 260 5.18 1.35 12.42
N CYS A 261 5.59 0.21 13.00
CA CYS A 261 5.26 -0.11 14.38
C CYS A 261 5.97 0.81 15.38
N THR A 262 7.18 1.26 15.09
CA THR A 262 7.90 2.21 15.95
C THR A 262 7.19 3.55 15.99
N HIS A 263 6.79 4.09 14.84
CA HIS A 263 5.96 5.29 14.78
C HIS A 263 4.59 5.11 15.45
N ALA A 264 3.97 3.94 15.33
CA ALA A 264 2.73 3.64 16.05
C ALA A 264 2.93 3.67 17.58
N LEU A 265 4.07 3.16 18.06
CA LEU A 265 4.40 3.12 19.50
C LEU A 265 4.91 4.46 20.04
N GLU A 266 5.36 5.38 19.18
CA GLU A 266 5.59 6.78 19.55
C GLU A 266 4.27 7.48 19.91
N ILE A 267 3.17 7.13 19.23
CA ILE A 267 1.82 7.66 19.51
C ILE A 267 1.20 6.97 20.72
N ASP A 268 1.23 5.63 20.76
CA ASP A 268 0.72 4.83 21.87
C ASP A 268 1.74 3.76 22.30
N PRO A 269 2.60 4.06 23.30
CA PRO A 269 3.65 3.14 23.76
C PRO A 269 3.14 1.83 24.34
N ASN A 270 1.87 1.77 24.74
CA ASN A 270 1.25 0.58 25.32
C ASN A 270 0.33 -0.14 24.32
N ASN A 271 0.48 0.13 23.03
CA ASN A 271 -0.31 -0.52 22.02
C ASN A 271 0.09 -1.99 21.86
N VAL A 272 -0.75 -2.90 22.36
CA VAL A 272 -0.49 -4.37 22.29
C VAL A 272 -0.30 -4.83 20.84
N LYS A 273 -1.08 -4.30 19.89
CA LYS A 273 -0.96 -4.67 18.46
C LYS A 273 0.36 -4.17 17.87
N GLY A 274 0.80 -2.97 18.23
CA GLY A 274 2.09 -2.41 17.82
C GLY A 274 3.27 -3.23 18.33
N LEU A 275 3.30 -3.50 19.63
CA LEU A 275 4.35 -4.31 20.28
C LEU A 275 4.40 -5.73 19.70
N TYR A 276 3.24 -6.39 19.56
CA TYR A 276 3.16 -7.73 18.99
C TYR A 276 3.67 -7.78 17.54
N ARG A 277 3.26 -6.83 16.70
CA ARG A 277 3.66 -6.77 15.29
C ARG A 277 5.15 -6.46 15.15
N ARG A 278 5.69 -5.52 15.92
CA ARG A 278 7.12 -5.19 15.95
C ARG A 278 7.96 -6.38 16.40
N GLY A 279 7.58 -7.01 17.52
CA GLY A 279 8.26 -8.21 18.03
C GLY A 279 8.24 -9.36 17.02
N THR A 280 7.12 -9.56 16.31
CA THR A 280 7.02 -10.57 15.25
C THR A 280 7.95 -10.27 14.07
N ALA A 281 8.05 -9.00 13.63
CA ALA A 281 8.97 -8.59 12.58
C ALA A 281 10.44 -8.78 13.00
N LEU A 282 10.79 -8.36 14.21
CA LEU A 282 12.14 -8.48 14.77
C LEU A 282 12.60 -9.94 14.90
N ILE A 283 11.68 -10.87 15.23
CA ILE A 283 11.97 -12.31 15.19
C ILE A 283 12.43 -12.78 13.81
N GLN A 284 11.86 -12.22 12.73
CA GLN A 284 12.25 -12.58 11.36
C GLN A 284 13.57 -11.91 10.94
N LEU A 285 13.82 -10.69 11.44
CA LEU A 285 15.11 -9.98 11.30
C LEU A 285 16.22 -10.54 12.20
N GLN A 286 15.93 -11.56 13.02
CA GLN A 286 16.87 -12.19 13.96
C GLN A 286 17.33 -11.27 15.10
N GLU A 287 16.62 -10.18 15.35
CA GLU A 287 16.86 -9.26 16.46
C GLU A 287 16.13 -9.74 17.73
N TYR A 288 16.58 -10.89 18.25
CA TYR A 288 15.85 -11.63 19.28
C TYR A 288 15.71 -10.90 20.62
N GLU A 289 16.71 -10.11 21.03
CA GLU A 289 16.64 -9.41 22.33
C GLU A 289 15.59 -8.29 22.30
N ARG A 290 15.57 -7.48 21.24
CA ARG A 290 14.54 -6.45 21.05
C ARG A 290 13.15 -7.06 20.91
N ALA A 291 13.04 -8.16 20.16
CA ALA A 291 11.78 -8.89 20.04
C ALA A 291 11.26 -9.41 21.38
N LYS A 292 12.16 -9.89 22.25
CA LYS A 292 11.83 -10.37 23.60
C LYS A 292 11.21 -9.25 24.43
N CYS A 293 11.87 -8.08 24.49
CA CYS A 293 11.37 -6.93 25.24
C CYS A 293 9.96 -6.54 24.79
N ASP A 294 9.73 -6.43 23.48
CA ASP A 294 8.42 -6.05 22.92
C ASP A 294 7.34 -7.08 23.24
N LEU A 295 7.63 -8.38 23.09
CA LEU A 295 6.65 -9.44 23.34
C LEU A 295 6.37 -9.65 24.82
N GLU A 296 7.36 -9.48 25.70
CA GLU A 296 7.15 -9.52 27.16
C GLU A 296 6.32 -8.32 27.63
N GLN A 297 6.57 -7.13 27.09
CA GLN A 297 5.73 -5.97 27.34
C GLN A 297 4.30 -6.21 26.83
N ALA A 298 4.12 -6.71 25.61
CA ALA A 298 2.81 -7.06 25.06
C ALA A 298 2.08 -8.09 25.94
N LYS A 299 2.80 -9.11 26.44
CA LYS A 299 2.26 -10.13 27.35
C LYS A 299 1.84 -9.57 28.69
N SER A 300 2.57 -8.58 29.22
CA SER A 300 2.20 -7.91 30.47
C SER A 300 0.90 -7.11 30.34
N LEU A 301 0.66 -6.52 29.16
CA LEU A 301 -0.52 -5.71 28.85
C LEU A 301 -1.74 -6.57 28.49
N ASP A 302 -1.54 -7.67 27.78
CA ASP A 302 -2.58 -8.64 27.45
C ASP A 302 -2.15 -10.09 27.75
N PRO A 303 -2.23 -10.50 29.04
CA PRO A 303 -1.79 -11.83 29.48
C PRO A 303 -2.59 -12.99 28.90
N LYS A 304 -3.79 -12.75 28.35
CA LYS A 304 -4.68 -13.81 27.86
C LYS A 304 -4.54 -14.07 26.36
N ASN A 305 -3.66 -13.32 25.67
CA ASN A 305 -3.51 -13.43 24.23
C ASN A 305 -2.68 -14.66 23.83
N PRO A 306 -3.29 -15.70 23.20
CA PRO A 306 -2.56 -16.90 22.81
C PRO A 306 -1.57 -16.64 21.66
N ALA A 307 -1.79 -15.58 20.87
CA ALA A 307 -0.90 -15.25 19.76
C ALA A 307 0.47 -14.78 20.28
N ILE A 308 0.49 -14.01 21.38
CA ILE A 308 1.72 -13.53 22.02
C ILE A 308 2.51 -14.71 22.59
N ASP A 309 1.83 -15.65 23.26
CA ASP A 309 2.47 -16.86 23.79
C ASP A 309 3.14 -17.68 22.71
N LYS A 310 2.45 -17.87 21.58
CA LYS A 310 3.01 -18.56 20.41
C LYS A 310 4.27 -17.87 19.88
N GLN A 311 4.29 -16.54 19.78
CA GLN A 311 5.49 -15.82 19.33
C GLN A 311 6.64 -15.91 20.34
N LEU A 312 6.35 -15.89 21.65
CA LEU A 312 7.35 -16.10 22.69
C LEU A 312 7.93 -17.53 22.65
N GLU A 313 7.13 -18.54 22.33
CA GLU A 313 7.61 -19.91 22.10
C GLU A 313 8.53 -19.99 20.89
N ILE A 314 8.13 -19.40 19.75
CA ILE A 314 8.96 -19.33 18.54
C ILE A 314 10.28 -18.62 18.83
N LEU A 315 10.25 -17.51 19.57
CA LEU A 315 11.43 -16.77 19.98
C LEU A 315 12.37 -17.65 20.82
N LYS A 316 11.85 -18.34 21.84
CA LYS A 316 12.65 -19.26 22.69
C LYS A 316 13.31 -20.35 21.86
N GLU A 317 12.58 -20.95 20.92
CA GLU A 317 13.12 -21.98 20.05
C GLU A 317 14.26 -21.45 19.17
N ARG A 318 14.06 -20.29 18.52
CA ARG A 318 15.07 -19.65 17.66
C ARG A 318 16.31 -19.23 18.43
N THR A 319 16.15 -18.61 19.61
CA THR A 319 17.26 -18.23 20.48
C THR A 319 18.04 -19.45 20.97
N CYS A 320 17.36 -20.56 21.33
CA CYS A 320 18.02 -21.80 21.73
C CYS A 320 18.87 -22.39 20.59
N LYS A 321 18.35 -22.39 19.35
CA LYS A 321 19.10 -22.84 18.17
C LYS A 321 20.32 -21.96 17.91
N LEU A 322 20.16 -20.64 17.98
CA LEU A 322 21.25 -19.68 17.78
C LEU A 322 22.34 -19.85 18.85
N ASN A 323 21.97 -20.01 20.13
CA ASN A 323 22.92 -20.22 21.21
C ASN A 323 23.69 -21.55 21.06
N LYS A 324 23.02 -22.62 20.64
CA LYS A 324 23.69 -23.90 20.32
C LYS A 324 24.68 -23.74 19.17
N TYR A 325 24.30 -23.00 18.13
CA TYR A 325 25.18 -22.70 17.00
C TYR A 325 26.42 -21.92 17.46
N PHE A 326 26.25 -20.85 18.25
CA PHE A 326 27.37 -20.08 18.79
C PHE A 326 28.26 -20.92 19.71
N ALA A 327 27.70 -21.78 20.57
CA ALA A 327 28.50 -22.65 21.43
C ALA A 327 29.39 -23.60 20.61
N VAL A 328 28.87 -24.19 19.53
CA VAL A 328 29.65 -25.05 18.62
C VAL A 328 30.71 -24.24 17.85
N ALA A 329 30.35 -23.06 17.35
CA ALA A 329 31.28 -22.19 16.63
C ALA A 329 32.44 -21.73 17.52
N MET A 330 32.14 -21.35 18.77
CA MET A 330 33.14 -20.95 19.75
C MET A 330 34.06 -22.11 20.10
N LYS A 331 33.53 -23.32 20.31
CA LYS A 331 34.36 -24.50 20.58
C LYS A 331 35.39 -24.76 19.47
N LYS A 332 34.99 -24.65 18.21
CA LYS A 332 35.90 -24.81 17.05
C LYS A 332 36.94 -23.71 16.91
N LEU A 333 36.72 -22.54 17.52
CA LEU A 333 37.65 -21.41 17.43
C LEU A 333 38.80 -21.53 18.45
N PHE A 334 38.61 -22.35 19.49
CA PHE A 334 39.61 -22.60 20.55
C PHE A 334 40.23 -24.02 20.51
N GLU A 335 39.83 -24.84 19.54
CA GLU A 335 40.46 -26.13 19.19
C GLU A 335 41.47 -25.92 18.05
#